data_AF-A0A353PA70-F1
#
_entry.id   AF-A0A353PA70-F1
#
_cell.length_a   1.000
_cell.length_b   1.000
_cell.length_c   1.000
_cell.angle_alpha   90.00
_cell.angle_beta   90.00
_cell.angle_gamma   90.00
#
_symmetry.space_group_name_H-M   'P 1'
#
loop_
_entity.id
_entity.type
_entity.pdbx_description
1 polymer ?
#
loop_
_entity_poly.entity_id
_entity_poly.type
_entity_poly.pdbx_seq_one_letter_code
_entity_poly.pdbx_strand_id
1 'polypeptide(L)'
;HAARHGWTKGAPVAYPAEATTPESQALGNQKRETPHTVGVLRQAGVRSSAQVPAAQPANLLMLDQQDGPEYWLALPNFYVITRYNHSVLYAMAVFQLSQEIRHADQAGP
;
A
#
# COMPACT_ATOMS: atom_id res chain seq x y z
N HIS A 1 1.45 -3.57 -21.22
CA HIS A 1 0.52 -2.51 -20.79
C HIS A 1 1.05 -1.69 -19.59
N ALA A 2 1.53 -2.31 -18.51
CA ALA A 2 2.03 -1.63 -17.29
C ALA A 2 3.16 -0.60 -17.51
N ALA A 3 4.09 -0.85 -18.45
CA ALA A 3 5.21 0.06 -18.74
C ALA A 3 4.79 1.42 -19.32
N ARG A 4 3.58 1.55 -19.87
CA ARG A 4 3.05 2.83 -20.39
C ARG A 4 2.35 3.68 -19.32
N HIS A 5 2.19 3.17 -18.09
CA HIS A 5 1.34 3.79 -17.05
C HIS A 5 2.03 3.97 -15.69
N GLY A 6 3.33 4.29 -15.67
CA GLY A 6 4.02 4.73 -14.45
C GLY A 6 4.51 3.61 -13.52
N TRP A 7 4.54 2.36 -13.98
CA TRP A 7 5.18 1.27 -13.25
C TRP A 7 6.69 1.46 -13.18
N THR A 8 7.25 1.36 -11.97
CA THR A 8 8.70 1.36 -11.76
C THR A 8 9.16 -0.06 -11.44
N LYS A 9 9.91 -0.69 -12.36
CA LYS A 9 10.42 -2.06 -12.17
C LYS A 9 11.34 -2.11 -10.95
N GLY A 10 11.12 -3.11 -10.08
CA GLY A 10 11.91 -3.30 -8.86
C GLY A 10 11.51 -2.40 -7.69
N ALA A 11 10.63 -1.42 -7.90
CA ALA A 11 10.11 -0.61 -6.81
C ALA A 11 9.02 -1.36 -6.02
N PRO A 12 8.93 -1.14 -4.70
CA PRO A 12 7.91 -1.75 -3.86
C PRO A 12 6.49 -1.29 -4.22
N VAL A 13 5.51 -2.14 -3.90
CA VAL A 13 4.10 -1.91 -4.22
C VAL A 13 3.36 -1.35 -2.99
N ALA A 14 3.42 -2.06 -1.87
CA ALA A 14 2.85 -1.63 -0.60
C ALA A 14 3.59 -2.30 0.56
N TYR A 15 3.42 -1.75 1.76
CA TYR A 15 3.93 -2.32 3.01
C TYR A 15 2.83 -2.37 4.08
N PRO A 16 2.81 -3.37 4.97
CA PRO A 16 1.95 -3.35 6.15
C PRO A 16 2.20 -2.10 6.97
N ALA A 17 1.13 -1.56 7.55
CA ALA A 17 1.17 -0.35 8.36
C ALA A 17 0.20 -0.44 9.55
N GLU A 18 0.35 0.51 10.47
CA GLU A 18 -0.54 0.73 11.61
C GLU A 18 -0.98 2.19 11.63
N ALA A 19 -2.23 2.43 12.05
CA ALA A 19 -2.80 3.75 12.27
C ALA A 19 -2.96 4.00 13.78
N THR A 20 -2.00 4.70 14.39
CA THR A 20 -1.91 4.80 15.86
C THR A 20 -2.62 6.01 16.45
N THR A 21 -3.33 6.79 15.63
CA THR A 21 -4.02 8.03 16.03
C THR A 21 -5.37 8.15 15.32
N PRO A 22 -6.32 8.93 15.84
CA PRO A 22 -7.57 9.22 15.11
C PRO A 22 -7.33 9.88 13.74
N GLU A 23 -6.29 10.72 13.63
CA GLU A 23 -5.91 11.36 12.36
C GLU A 23 -5.46 10.33 11.32
N SER A 24 -4.55 9.42 11.68
CA SER A 24 -4.12 8.35 10.78
C SER A 24 -5.25 7.40 10.40
N GLN A 25 -6.16 7.08 11.33
CA GLN A 25 -7.35 6.27 11.02
C GLN A 25 -8.29 6.98 10.05
N ALA A 26 -8.47 8.29 10.18
CA ALA A 26 -9.25 9.09 9.24
C ALA A 26 -8.61 9.11 7.84
N LEU A 27 -7.28 9.18 7.73
CA LEU A 27 -6.56 9.12 6.45
C LEU A 27 -6.82 7.80 5.69
N GLY A 28 -6.93 6.67 6.40
CA GLY A 28 -7.22 5.37 5.79
C GLY A 28 -8.63 5.26 5.18
N ASN A 29 -9.56 6.08 5.66
CA ASN A 29 -10.97 6.11 5.24
C ASN A 29 -11.24 7.06 4.05
N GLN A 30 -10.24 7.82 3.60
CA GLN A 30 -10.44 8.80 2.53
C GLN A 30 -10.53 8.13 1.16
N LYS A 31 -11.51 8.55 0.35
CA LYS A 31 -11.55 8.21 -1.07
C LYS A 31 -10.36 8.89 -1.76
N ARG A 32 -9.60 8.11 -2.52
CA ARG A 32 -8.36 8.52 -3.20
C ARG A 32 -8.54 9.82 -4.00
N GLU A 33 -7.96 10.92 -3.53
CA GLU A 33 -7.96 12.15 -4.32
C GLU A 33 -6.58 12.83 -4.41
N THR A 34 -5.66 12.67 -3.46
CA THR A 34 -4.28 13.17 -3.62
C THR A 34 -3.28 12.34 -2.82
N PRO A 35 -2.18 11.86 -3.43
CA PRO A 35 -1.14 11.16 -2.68
C PRO A 35 -0.45 12.09 -1.67
N HIS A 36 -0.30 11.62 -0.42
CA HIS A 36 0.55 12.25 0.57
C HIS A 36 2.02 11.84 0.36
N THR A 37 2.90 12.36 1.19
CA THR A 37 4.25 11.80 1.34
C THR A 37 4.30 10.88 2.56
N VAL A 38 5.20 9.90 2.56
CA VAL A 38 5.44 9.04 3.73
C VAL A 38 5.76 9.86 4.99
N GLY A 39 6.45 10.99 4.85
CA GLY A 39 6.74 11.90 5.95
C GLY A 39 5.47 12.47 6.60
N VAL A 40 4.51 12.93 5.77
CA VAL A 40 3.22 13.43 6.25
C VAL A 40 2.42 12.32 6.95
N LEU A 41 2.37 11.12 6.36
CA LEU A 41 1.68 9.98 6.96
C LEU A 41 2.29 9.61 8.32
N ARG A 42 3.63 9.61 8.43
CA ARG A 42 4.33 9.36 9.70
C ARG A 42 4.01 10.41 10.77
N GLN A 43 3.96 11.68 10.39
CA GLN A 43 3.58 12.78 11.28
C GLN A 43 2.14 12.63 11.78
N ALA A 44 1.24 12.18 10.91
CA ALA A 44 -0.16 11.89 11.26
C ALA A 44 -0.35 10.63 12.11
N GLY A 45 0.70 9.84 12.39
CA GLY A 45 0.63 8.64 13.23
C GLY A 45 0.60 7.31 12.48
N VAL A 46 0.90 7.29 11.18
CA VAL A 46 1.08 6.04 10.43
C VAL A 46 2.45 5.43 10.74
N ARG A 47 2.48 4.16 11.13
CA ARG A 47 3.70 3.39 11.40
C ARG A 47 3.84 2.23 10.44
N SER A 48 5.06 1.94 10.01
CA SER A 48 5.39 0.78 9.18
C SER A 48 6.85 0.42 9.46
N SER A 49 7.19 -0.87 9.46
CA SER A 49 8.56 -1.36 9.60
C SER A 49 9.42 -1.06 8.37
N ALA A 50 8.81 -0.65 7.25
CA ALA A 50 9.48 -0.37 6.00
C ALA A 50 10.32 0.91 6.03
N GLN A 51 11.56 0.81 5.56
CA GLN A 51 12.46 1.95 5.38
C GLN A 51 12.18 2.68 4.07
N VAL A 52 11.10 3.47 4.05
CA VAL A 52 10.71 4.28 2.88
C VAL A 52 11.14 5.74 3.08
N PRO A 53 11.72 6.42 2.06
CA PRO A 53 12.08 7.84 2.15
C PRO A 53 10.88 8.72 2.47
N ALA A 54 11.07 9.75 3.29
CA ALA A 54 9.98 10.64 3.71
C ALA A 54 9.30 11.37 2.53
N ALA A 55 10.06 11.67 1.46
CA ALA A 55 9.54 12.33 0.27
C ALA A 55 8.77 11.40 -0.69
N GLN A 56 8.77 10.09 -0.44
CA GLN A 56 8.09 9.12 -1.30
C GLN A 56 6.57 9.36 -1.29
N PRO A 57 5.91 9.50 -2.45
CA PRO A 57 4.46 9.53 -2.52
C PRO A 57 3.83 8.22 -2.03
N ALA A 58 2.80 8.30 -1.19
CA ALA A 58 2.07 7.17 -0.63
C ALA A 58 0.69 7.58 -0.10
N ASN A 59 -0.23 6.62 0.04
CA ASN A 59 -1.40 6.76 0.93
C ASN A 59 -1.43 5.65 1.97
N LEU A 60 -2.23 5.89 3.01
CA LEU A 60 -2.75 4.85 3.86
C LEU A 60 -4.00 4.23 3.22
N LEU A 61 -4.03 2.91 3.09
CA LEU A 61 -5.23 2.16 2.79
C LEU A 61 -5.74 1.51 4.06
N MET A 62 -7.05 1.45 4.22
CA MET A 62 -7.73 0.63 5.22
C MET A 62 -8.51 -0.46 4.50
N LEU A 63 -8.36 -1.71 4.95
CA LEU A 63 -9.12 -2.86 4.49
C LEU A 63 -9.91 -3.40 5.66
N ASP A 64 -11.22 -3.55 5.49
CA ASP A 64 -12.06 -4.17 6.52
C ASP A 64 -11.78 -5.69 6.55
N GLN A 65 -11.26 -6.18 7.69
CA GLN A 65 -11.12 -7.61 7.97
C GLN A 65 -12.05 -8.00 9.12
N GLN A 66 -12.27 -9.32 9.27
CA GLN A 66 -13.12 -9.85 10.34
C GLN A 66 -12.59 -9.50 11.74
N ASP A 67 -11.27 -9.46 11.91
CA ASP A 67 -10.59 -9.19 13.18
C ASP A 67 -10.29 -7.69 13.41
N GLY A 68 -10.79 -6.81 12.52
CA GLY A 68 -10.56 -5.37 12.57
C GLY A 68 -9.92 -4.81 11.30
N PRO A 69 -9.68 -3.49 11.22
CA PRO A 69 -9.11 -2.88 10.04
C PRO A 69 -7.63 -3.26 9.87
N GLU A 70 -7.26 -3.66 8.67
CA GLU A 70 -5.87 -3.83 8.25
C GLU A 70 -5.40 -2.61 7.48
N TYR A 71 -4.24 -2.07 7.84
CA TYR A 71 -3.70 -0.87 7.21
C TYR A 71 -2.47 -1.16 6.34
N TRP A 72 -2.40 -0.48 5.21
CA TRP A 72 -1.29 -0.63 4.26
C TRP A 72 -0.77 0.73 3.80
N LEU A 73 0.55 0.90 3.81
CA LEU A 73 1.24 2.00 3.15
C LEU A 73 1.36 1.68 1.65
N ALA A 74 0.45 2.21 0.84
CA ALA A 74 0.40 1.97 -0.59
C ALA A 74 1.26 2.97 -1.37
N LEU A 75 2.16 2.45 -2.19
CA LEU A 75 3.13 3.21 -2.99
C LEU A 75 2.67 3.31 -4.45
N PRO A 76 3.33 4.12 -5.31
CA PRO A 76 2.85 4.41 -6.67
C PRO A 76 2.55 3.17 -7.51
N ASN A 77 3.38 2.12 -7.38
CA ASN A 77 3.16 0.86 -8.09
C ASN A 77 1.82 0.18 -7.73
N PHE A 78 1.31 0.33 -6.51
CA PHE A 78 -0.03 -0.17 -6.13
C PHE A 78 -1.14 0.50 -6.95
N TYR A 79 -1.02 1.81 -7.21
CA TYR A 79 -2.00 2.55 -8.02
C TYR A 79 -1.96 2.13 -9.49
N VAL A 80 -0.79 1.72 -10.00
CA VAL A 80 -0.68 1.19 -11.35
C VAL A 80 -1.50 -0.10 -11.51
N ILE A 81 -1.53 -0.97 -10.49
CA ILE A 81 -2.36 -2.19 -10.50
C ILE A 81 -3.85 -1.82 -10.63
N THR A 82 -4.29 -0.79 -9.91
CA THR A 82 -5.70 -0.33 -9.99
C THR A 82 -6.10 0.25 -11.35
N ARG A 83 -5.16 0.50 -12.28
CA ARG A 83 -5.49 0.91 -13.66
C ARG A 83 -6.03 -0.23 -14.50
N TYR A 84 -5.77 -1.47 -14.11
CA TYR A 84 -6.35 -2.66 -14.75
C TYR A 84 -7.76 -2.94 -14.24
N ASN A 85 -8.00 -2.70 -12.96
CA ASN A 85 -9.30 -2.78 -12.32
C ASN A 85 -9.35 -1.76 -11.18
N HIS A 86 -10.32 -0.85 -11.22
CA HIS A 86 -10.42 0.30 -10.30
C HIS A 86 -10.79 -0.08 -8.84
N SER A 87 -10.66 -1.35 -8.47
CA SER A 87 -10.88 -1.86 -7.12
C SER A 87 -9.57 -1.94 -6.31
N VAL A 88 -9.57 -1.32 -5.13
CA VAL A 88 -8.47 -1.45 -4.15
C VAL A 88 -8.33 -2.89 -3.65
N LEU A 89 -9.46 -3.56 -3.40
CA LEU A 89 -9.47 -4.97 -2.97
C LEU A 89 -8.86 -5.88 -4.03
N TYR A 90 -9.19 -5.66 -5.31
CA TYR A 90 -8.56 -6.41 -6.41
C TYR A 90 -7.05 -6.20 -6.44
N ALA A 91 -6.59 -4.95 -6.37
CA ALA A 91 -5.17 -4.65 -6.39
C ALA A 91 -4.42 -5.23 -5.18
N MET A 92 -5.04 -5.24 -4.00
CA MET A 92 -4.46 -5.87 -2.82
C MET A 92 -4.40 -7.39 -2.95
N ALA A 93 -5.48 -8.03 -3.40
CA ALA A 93 -5.51 -9.48 -3.59
C ALA A 93 -4.43 -9.94 -4.58
N VAL A 94 -4.27 -9.23 -5.70
CA VAL A 94 -3.20 -9.51 -6.68
C VAL A 94 -1.81 -9.32 -6.05
N PHE A 95 -1.62 -8.26 -5.26
CA PHE A 95 -0.34 -8.00 -4.60
C PHE A 95 -0.02 -9.08 -3.56
N GLN A 96 -0.93 -9.37 -2.63
CA GLN A 96 -0.75 -10.39 -1.60
C GLN A 96 -0.48 -11.76 -2.22
N LEU A 97 -1.25 -12.18 -3.23
CA LEU A 97 -1.00 -13.42 -3.94
C LEU A 97 0.41 -13.46 -4.58
N SER A 98 0.87 -12.35 -5.17
CA SER A 98 2.22 -12.28 -5.74
C SER A 98 3.33 -12.42 -4.69
N GLN A 99 3.08 -11.92 -3.47
CA GLN A 99 4.01 -12.03 -2.36
C GLN A 99 4.07 -13.46 -1.82
N GLU A 100 2.92 -14.14 -1.71
CA GLU A 100 2.86 -15.55 -1.30
C GLU A 100 3.58 -16.47 -2.30
N ILE A 101 3.36 -16.28 -3.60
CA ILE A 101 4.07 -17.04 -4.65
C ILE A 101 5.58 -16.81 -4.53
N ARG A 102 6.01 -15.55 -4.37
CA ARG A 102 7.43 -15.22 -4.20
C ARG A 102 8.02 -15.84 -2.94
N HIS A 103 7.28 -15.84 -1.83
CA HIS A 103 7.71 -16.46 -0.58
C HIS A 103 7.85 -17.97 -0.74
N ALA A 104 6.88 -18.63 -1.39
CA ALA A 104 6.94 -20.06 -1.68
C ALA A 104 8.13 -20.42 -2.58
N ASP A 105 8.41 -19.62 -3.62
CA ASP A 105 9.57 -19.82 -4.50
C ASP A 105 10.91 -19.65 -3.76
N GLN A 106 10.97 -18.71 -2.81
CA GLN A 106 12.17 -18.47 -1.98
C GLN A 106 12.36 -19.50 -0.87
N ALA A 107 11.27 -20.13 -0.44
CA ALA A 107 11.24 -21.19 0.57
C ALA A 107 11.34 -22.60 -0.04
N GLY A 108 11.94 -22.74 -1.22
CA GLY A 108 12.14 -24.02 -1.90
C GLY A 108 12.66 -25.14 -0.97
N PRO A 109 12.31 -26.41 -1.28
CA PRO A 109 12.32 -27.55 -0.35
C PRO A 109 13.64 -27.80 0.38
#